data_AF-A0A935Y4X7-F1
#
_entry.id   AF-A0A935Y4X7-F1
#
_cell.length_a   1.000
_cell.length_b   1.000
_cell.length_c   1.000
_cell.angle_alpha   90.00
_cell.angle_beta   90.00
_cell.angle_gamma   90.00
#
_symmetry.space_group_name_H-M   'P 1'
#
loop_
_entity.id
_entity.type
_entity.pdbx_description
1 polymer ?
#
loop_
_entity_poly.entity_id
_entity_poly.type
_entity_poly.pdbx_seq_one_letter_code
_entity_poly.pdbx_strand_id
1 'polypeptide(L)'
;MRGEKYVYNPHTLQFEKVKLSRKNLVLRAFMFLSAVVITAIIFTFLTSEYFPSPGEKALRKELTQMEYQFLSMKDQTEKASKILQNLQNRDAKVHRVLFGMDPIDQGLWESGVGGHDPSSYLNHLKNSGSLRDIKEQVGKLEKQLYLQSKSLDTLEKLARTREDMIASIPSVKPVRIDKLERNVEQLSGFGIRLHPLHKINKMHQGIDFTA
;
A
#
# COMPACT_ATOMS: atom_id res chain seq x y z
N MET A 1 -11.11 -77.11 -7.55
CA MET A 1 -10.60 -78.40 -7.03
C MET A 1 -9.07 -78.30 -6.97
N ARG A 2 -8.46 -78.47 -5.79
CA ARG A 2 -7.00 -78.38 -5.62
C ARG A 2 -6.38 -79.70 -6.11
N GLY A 3 -5.75 -79.69 -7.28
CA GLY A 3 -5.07 -80.87 -7.82
C GLY A 3 -3.96 -81.33 -6.87
N GLU A 4 -4.07 -82.53 -6.36
CA GLU A 4 -3.05 -83.13 -5.49
C GLU A 4 -1.82 -83.45 -6.34
N LYS A 5 -0.65 -82.91 -5.97
CA LYS A 5 0.60 -83.20 -6.66
C LYS A 5 1.19 -84.51 -6.14
N TYR A 6 1.35 -85.47 -7.05
CA TYR A 6 2.03 -86.73 -6.80
C TYR A 6 3.42 -86.68 -7.42
N VAL A 7 4.44 -87.15 -6.70
CA VAL A 7 5.81 -87.27 -7.20
C VAL A 7 6.21 -88.74 -7.15
N TYR A 8 6.82 -89.23 -8.22
CA TYR A 8 7.30 -90.61 -8.31
C TYR A 8 8.51 -90.79 -7.39
N ASN A 9 8.42 -91.74 -6.46
CA ASN A 9 9.51 -92.07 -5.56
C ASN A 9 10.31 -93.26 -6.14
N PRO A 10 11.57 -93.05 -6.58
CA PRO A 10 12.37 -94.09 -7.23
C PRO A 10 12.73 -95.27 -6.30
N HIS A 11 12.57 -95.12 -4.98
CA HIS A 11 12.85 -96.17 -4.01
C HIS A 11 11.64 -97.06 -3.70
N THR A 12 10.42 -96.53 -3.81
CA THR A 12 9.17 -97.27 -3.55
C THR A 12 8.41 -97.63 -4.82
N LEU A 13 8.88 -97.15 -6.00
CA LEU A 13 8.28 -97.33 -7.33
C LEU A 13 6.79 -96.89 -7.40
N GLN A 14 6.37 -96.02 -6.49
CA GLN A 14 4.98 -95.56 -6.37
C GLN A 14 4.90 -94.03 -6.45
N PHE A 15 3.74 -93.55 -6.90
CA PHE A 15 3.40 -92.13 -6.88
C PHE A 15 2.92 -91.73 -5.49
N GLU A 16 3.75 -90.98 -4.75
CA GLU A 16 3.42 -90.53 -3.40
C GLU A 16 2.86 -89.10 -3.41
N LYS A 17 1.83 -88.86 -2.59
CA LYS A 17 1.31 -87.49 -2.36
C LYS A 17 2.38 -86.64 -1.69
N VAL A 18 2.65 -85.47 -2.26
CA VAL A 18 3.54 -84.48 -1.65
C VAL A 18 2.89 -83.94 -0.37
N LYS A 19 3.29 -84.47 0.79
CA LYS A 19 2.90 -83.93 2.10
C LYS A 19 3.73 -82.67 2.37
N LEU A 20 3.08 -81.51 2.33
CA LEU A 20 3.73 -80.26 2.70
C LEU A 20 4.09 -80.28 4.19
N SER A 21 5.37 -80.14 4.52
CA SER A 21 5.83 -79.99 5.91
C SER A 21 5.26 -78.71 6.53
N ARG A 22 4.87 -78.75 7.82
CA ARG A 22 4.36 -77.57 8.55
C ARG A 22 5.33 -76.38 8.47
N LYS A 23 6.65 -76.63 8.44
CA LYS A 23 7.68 -75.60 8.24
C LYS A 23 7.59 -74.92 6.87
N ASN A 24 7.37 -75.69 5.81
CA ASN A 24 7.25 -75.18 4.45
C ASN A 24 5.94 -74.40 4.25
N LEU A 25 4.87 -74.78 4.95
CA LEU A 25 3.62 -74.02 4.97
C LEU A 25 3.80 -72.64 5.61
N VAL A 26 4.47 -72.58 6.76
CA VAL A 26 4.77 -71.33 7.48
C VAL A 26 5.70 -70.43 6.67
N LEU A 27 6.77 -70.98 6.08
CA LEU A 27 7.69 -70.21 5.23
C LEU A 27 6.97 -69.59 4.02
N ARG A 28 6.08 -70.36 3.38
CA ARG A 28 5.32 -69.89 2.22
C ARG A 28 4.29 -68.82 2.59
N ALA A 29 3.67 -68.94 3.76
CA ALA A 29 2.80 -67.90 4.31
C ALA A 29 3.58 -66.62 4.64
N PHE A 30 4.77 -66.74 5.23
CA PHE A 30 5.65 -65.61 5.52
C PHE A 30 6.11 -64.88 4.25
N MET A 31 6.53 -65.62 3.21
CA MET A 31 6.91 -65.05 1.91
C MET A 31 5.76 -64.31 1.22
N PHE A 32 4.54 -64.81 1.38
CA PHE A 32 3.36 -64.12 0.83
C PHE A 32 3.06 -62.85 1.63
N LEU A 33 3.14 -62.91 2.96
CA LEU A 33 2.93 -61.76 3.83
C LEU A 33 3.96 -60.66 3.57
N SER A 34 5.24 -61.01 3.42
CA SER A 34 6.30 -60.04 3.13
C SER A 34 6.09 -59.39 1.76
N ALA A 35 5.68 -60.15 0.74
CA ALA A 35 5.36 -59.60 -0.57
C ALA A 35 4.21 -58.58 -0.51
N VAL A 36 3.16 -58.84 0.28
CA VAL A 36 2.03 -57.91 0.49
C VAL A 36 2.47 -56.64 1.20
N VAL A 37 3.35 -56.74 2.20
CA VAL A 37 3.87 -55.56 2.90
C VAL A 37 4.73 -54.71 1.97
N ILE A 38 5.60 -55.34 1.16
CA ILE A 38 6.46 -54.63 0.21
C ILE A 38 5.61 -53.90 -0.85
N THR A 39 4.61 -54.56 -1.42
CA THR A 39 3.72 -53.91 -2.40
C THR A 39 2.90 -52.79 -1.78
N ALA A 40 2.44 -52.94 -0.53
CA ALA A 40 1.75 -51.87 0.19
C ALA A 40 2.66 -50.65 0.39
N ILE A 41 3.91 -50.85 0.79
CA ILE A 41 4.89 -49.76 0.96
C ILE A 41 5.11 -49.03 -0.38
N ILE A 42 5.38 -49.77 -1.45
CA ILE A 42 5.58 -49.20 -2.79
C ILE A 42 4.35 -48.40 -3.22
N PHE A 43 3.15 -48.93 -2.98
CA PHE A 43 1.91 -48.26 -3.33
C PHE A 43 1.69 -46.97 -2.51
N THR A 44 2.03 -46.97 -1.21
CA THR A 44 1.96 -45.75 -0.38
C THR A 44 2.92 -44.67 -0.86
N PHE A 45 4.15 -45.03 -1.24
CA PHE A 45 5.12 -44.07 -1.79
C PHE A 45 4.66 -43.51 -3.15
N LEU A 46 4.16 -44.37 -4.05
CA LEU A 46 3.61 -43.88 -5.32
C LEU A 46 2.44 -42.92 -5.07
N THR A 47 1.49 -43.30 -4.22
CA THR A 47 0.32 -42.47 -3.98
C THR A 47 0.67 -41.14 -3.33
N SER A 48 1.66 -41.06 -2.45
CA SER A 48 2.11 -39.77 -1.88
C SER A 48 2.79 -38.85 -2.91
N GLU A 49 3.50 -39.40 -3.90
CA GLU A 49 4.17 -38.59 -4.94
C GLU A 49 3.15 -38.01 -5.93
N TYR A 50 2.15 -38.79 -6.32
CA TYR A 50 1.18 -38.43 -7.34
C TYR A 50 -0.09 -37.76 -6.79
N PHE A 51 -0.51 -38.07 -5.56
CA PHE A 51 -1.71 -37.53 -4.93
C PHE A 51 -1.36 -36.71 -3.69
N PRO A 52 -1.46 -35.37 -3.75
CA PRO A 52 -1.19 -34.54 -2.59
C PRO A 52 -2.18 -34.86 -1.47
N SER A 53 -1.68 -34.87 -0.23
CA SER A 53 -2.52 -35.10 0.93
C SER A 53 -3.63 -34.03 1.03
N PRO A 54 -4.79 -34.33 1.63
CA PRO A 54 -5.85 -33.33 1.82
C PRO A 54 -5.34 -32.06 2.53
N GLY A 55 -4.40 -32.22 3.46
CA GLY A 55 -3.75 -31.11 4.17
C GLY A 55 -2.88 -30.24 3.26
N GLU A 56 -2.03 -30.85 2.42
CA GLU A 56 -1.23 -30.10 1.44
C GLU A 56 -2.10 -29.35 0.42
N LYS A 57 -3.20 -29.96 -0.02
CA LYS A 57 -4.14 -29.32 -0.95
C LYS A 57 -4.82 -28.11 -0.28
N ALA A 58 -5.22 -28.23 0.98
CA ALA A 58 -5.77 -27.13 1.75
C ALA A 58 -4.74 -26.00 1.94
N LEU A 59 -3.50 -26.34 2.30
CA LEU A 59 -2.41 -25.38 2.50
C LEU A 59 -2.07 -24.64 1.19
N ARG A 60 -1.99 -25.35 0.06
CA ARG A 60 -1.77 -24.73 -1.25
C ARG A 60 -2.88 -23.74 -1.60
N LYS A 61 -4.14 -24.09 -1.32
CA LYS A 61 -5.29 -23.20 -1.53
C LYS A 61 -5.22 -21.96 -0.64
N GLU A 62 -4.76 -22.11 0.60
CA GLU A 62 -4.58 -20.98 1.52
C GLU A 62 -3.45 -20.05 1.05
N LEU A 63 -2.32 -20.61 0.60
CA LEU A 63 -1.22 -19.84 0.03
C LEU A 63 -1.64 -19.05 -1.20
N THR A 64 -2.34 -19.67 -2.16
CA THR A 64 -2.84 -18.95 -3.34
C THR A 64 -3.85 -17.87 -2.95
N GLN A 65 -4.73 -18.14 -1.97
CA GLN A 65 -5.64 -17.13 -1.44
C GLN A 65 -4.88 -15.95 -0.82
N MET A 66 -3.83 -16.20 -0.04
CA MET A 66 -2.99 -15.14 0.54
C MET A 66 -2.29 -14.32 -0.55
N GLU A 67 -1.77 -14.94 -1.60
CA GLU A 67 -1.17 -14.23 -2.74
C GLU A 67 -2.18 -13.30 -3.42
N TYR A 68 -3.41 -13.75 -3.64
CA TYR A 68 -4.47 -12.88 -4.18
C TYR A 68 -4.78 -11.70 -3.26
N GLN A 69 -4.81 -11.91 -1.95
CA GLN A 69 -5.02 -10.82 -0.98
C GLN A 69 -3.86 -9.81 -1.03
N PHE A 70 -2.61 -10.25 -1.11
CA PHE A 70 -1.47 -9.34 -1.24
C PHE A 70 -1.52 -8.52 -2.53
N LEU A 71 -1.89 -9.14 -3.66
CA LEU A 71 -2.07 -8.43 -4.92
C LEU A 71 -3.20 -7.39 -4.84
N SER A 72 -4.31 -7.74 -4.19
CA SER A 72 -5.41 -6.80 -3.97
C SER A 72 -4.99 -5.62 -3.08
N MET A 73 -4.28 -5.88 -1.98
CA MET A 73 -3.76 -4.82 -1.11
C MET A 73 -2.82 -3.89 -1.87
N LYS A 74 -1.92 -4.43 -2.70
CA LYS A 74 -1.02 -3.64 -3.54
C LYS A 74 -1.77 -2.71 -4.50
N ASP A 75 -2.79 -3.23 -5.18
CA ASP A 75 -3.62 -2.44 -6.09
C ASP A 75 -4.39 -1.33 -5.32
N GLN A 76 -4.91 -1.63 -4.14
CA GLN A 76 -5.58 -0.65 -3.29
C GLN A 76 -4.61 0.45 -2.83
N THR A 77 -3.39 0.10 -2.42
CA THR A 77 -2.37 1.07 -2.01
C THR A 77 -1.92 1.96 -3.16
N GLU A 78 -1.80 1.40 -4.37
CA GLU A 78 -1.45 2.16 -5.56
C GLU A 78 -2.56 3.15 -5.94
N LYS A 79 -3.83 2.72 -5.90
CA LYS A 79 -4.99 3.59 -6.11
C LYS A 79 -5.03 4.72 -5.08
N ALA A 80 -4.83 4.42 -3.80
CA ALA A 80 -4.79 5.42 -2.73
C ALA A 80 -3.64 6.43 -2.94
N SER A 81 -2.46 5.95 -3.32
CA SER A 81 -1.31 6.80 -3.67
C SER A 81 -1.63 7.77 -4.82
N LYS A 82 -2.28 7.27 -5.88
CA LYS A 82 -2.70 8.09 -7.01
C LYS A 82 -3.73 9.16 -6.62
N ILE A 83 -4.68 8.81 -5.75
CA ILE A 83 -5.67 9.77 -5.21
C ILE A 83 -4.95 10.84 -4.37
N LEU A 84 -4.04 10.44 -3.50
CA LEU A 84 -3.30 11.36 -2.65
C LEU A 84 -2.40 12.30 -3.46
N GLN A 85 -1.78 11.80 -4.52
CA GLN A 85 -1.00 12.62 -5.45
C GLN A 85 -1.88 13.63 -6.21
N ASN A 86 -3.11 13.25 -6.57
CA ASN A 86 -4.07 14.20 -7.14
C ASN A 86 -4.45 15.29 -6.12
N LEU A 87 -4.67 14.90 -4.86
CA LEU A 87 -4.98 15.83 -3.78
C LEU A 87 -3.84 16.82 -3.53
N GLN A 88 -2.60 16.32 -3.47
CA GLN A 88 -1.39 17.15 -3.37
C GLN A 88 -1.29 18.14 -4.54
N ASN A 89 -1.54 17.69 -5.77
CA ASN A 89 -1.50 18.56 -6.95
C ASN A 89 -2.56 19.66 -6.89
N ARG A 90 -3.77 19.36 -6.43
CA ARG A 90 -4.83 20.35 -6.22
C ARG A 90 -4.46 21.34 -5.12
N ASP A 91 -3.90 20.84 -4.03
CA ASP A 91 -3.42 21.66 -2.92
C ASP A 91 -2.33 22.64 -3.37
N ALA A 92 -1.32 22.15 -4.09
CA ALA A 92 -0.23 22.97 -4.61
C ALA A 92 -0.67 24.00 -5.66
N LYS A 93 -1.57 23.63 -6.59
CA LYS A 93 -1.96 24.49 -7.72
C LYS A 93 -3.12 25.43 -7.45
N VAL A 94 -4.00 25.08 -6.50
CA VAL A 94 -5.24 25.83 -6.24
C VAL A 94 -5.20 26.44 -4.86
N HIS A 95 -5.17 25.62 -3.80
CA HIS A 95 -5.33 26.12 -2.44
C HIS A 95 -4.16 27.00 -2.01
N ARG A 96 -2.93 26.52 -2.16
CA ARG A 96 -1.74 27.31 -1.80
C ARG A 96 -1.58 28.56 -2.63
N VAL A 97 -1.80 28.48 -3.95
CA VAL A 97 -1.75 29.65 -4.84
C VAL A 97 -2.78 30.71 -4.41
N LEU A 98 -4.00 30.30 -4.05
CA LEU A 98 -5.05 31.21 -3.58
C LEU A 98 -4.64 31.99 -2.32
N PHE A 99 -3.93 31.33 -1.40
CA PHE A 99 -3.44 31.94 -0.17
C PHE A 99 -2.03 32.53 -0.27
N GLY A 100 -1.39 32.49 -1.45
CA GLY A 100 -0.03 32.99 -1.67
C GLY A 100 1.04 32.22 -0.91
N MET A 101 0.85 30.91 -0.73
CA MET A 101 1.79 30.02 -0.06
C MET A 101 2.66 29.25 -1.06
N ASP A 102 3.87 28.92 -0.64
CA ASP A 102 4.74 28.02 -1.40
C ASP A 102 4.26 26.55 -1.32
N PRO A 103 4.40 25.78 -2.42
CA PRO A 103 4.09 24.35 -2.42
C PRO A 103 4.95 23.57 -1.43
N ILE A 104 4.46 22.41 -0.98
CA ILE A 104 5.25 21.50 -0.16
C ILE A 104 6.47 21.06 -0.96
N ASP A 105 7.66 21.16 -0.35
CA ASP A 105 8.89 20.69 -0.95
C ASP A 105 8.80 19.20 -1.33
N GLN A 106 9.32 18.87 -2.52
CA GLN A 106 9.24 17.52 -3.06
C GLN A 106 10.08 16.54 -2.23
N GLY A 107 11.21 16.98 -1.66
CA GLY A 107 12.03 16.16 -0.77
C GLY A 107 11.30 15.80 0.51
N LEU A 108 10.59 16.77 1.10
CA LEU A 108 9.73 16.51 2.26
C LEU A 108 8.55 15.58 1.90
N TRP A 109 7.94 15.77 0.73
CA TRP A 109 6.83 14.94 0.26
C TRP A 109 7.23 13.48 -0.01
N GLU A 110 8.38 13.27 -0.61
CA GLU A 110 8.90 11.93 -0.86
C GLU A 110 9.42 11.26 0.41
N SER A 111 9.66 12.05 1.47
CA SER A 111 9.95 11.60 2.84
C SER A 111 10.88 10.40 2.85
N GLY A 112 12.15 10.65 2.57
CA GLY A 112 13.20 9.62 2.66
C GLY A 112 13.14 8.90 4.01
N VAL A 113 13.21 7.58 3.97
CA VAL A 113 13.38 6.77 5.18
C VAL A 113 14.82 6.98 5.61
N GLY A 114 15.06 7.86 6.59
CA GLY A 114 16.36 7.96 7.25
C GLY A 114 16.80 6.56 7.71
N GLY A 115 18.12 6.30 7.78
CA GLY A 115 18.78 4.97 7.73
C GLY A 115 18.38 3.85 8.70
N HIS A 116 17.22 3.93 9.35
CA HIS A 116 16.54 2.84 10.02
C HIS A 116 15.52 2.17 9.06
N ASP A 117 15.69 0.87 8.81
CA ASP A 117 14.73 0.04 8.07
C ASP A 117 13.66 -0.55 9.02
N PRO A 118 12.42 -0.03 9.02
CA PRO A 118 11.34 -0.53 9.87
C PRO A 118 10.84 -1.94 9.47
N SER A 119 11.31 -2.45 8.34
CA SER A 119 10.95 -3.77 7.80
C SER A 119 12.10 -4.78 7.92
N SER A 120 13.16 -4.46 8.67
CA SER A 120 14.35 -5.31 8.83
C SER A 120 14.06 -6.74 9.31
N TYR A 121 13.02 -6.95 10.12
CA TYR A 121 12.60 -8.29 10.57
C TYR A 121 12.10 -9.19 9.41
N LEU A 122 11.67 -8.61 8.30
CA LEU A 122 11.25 -9.34 7.11
C LEU A 122 12.43 -9.96 6.35
N ASN A 123 13.67 -9.50 6.60
CA ASN A 123 14.87 -10.00 5.92
C ASN A 123 15.16 -11.47 6.24
N HIS A 124 14.64 -11.99 7.35
CA HIS A 124 14.81 -13.40 7.74
C HIS A 124 13.83 -14.35 7.03
N LEU A 125 12.85 -13.83 6.29
CA LEU A 125 11.84 -14.63 5.59
C LEU A 125 12.24 -14.88 4.14
N LYS A 126 12.19 -16.14 3.68
CA LYS A 126 12.60 -16.54 2.32
C LYS A 126 11.71 -15.99 1.19
N ASN A 127 10.52 -15.45 1.48
CA ASN A 127 9.57 -14.96 0.48
C ASN A 127 8.87 -13.64 0.90
N SER A 128 9.59 -12.74 1.58
CA SER A 128 9.01 -11.48 2.10
C SER A 128 9.06 -10.30 1.14
N GLY A 129 9.63 -10.44 -0.07
CA GLY A 129 9.85 -9.32 -0.98
C GLY A 129 8.58 -8.52 -1.27
N SER A 130 7.50 -9.20 -1.67
CA SER A 130 6.20 -8.57 -1.95
C SER A 130 5.59 -7.87 -0.73
N LEU A 131 5.69 -8.50 0.44
CA LEU A 131 5.20 -7.94 1.70
C LEU A 131 5.98 -6.70 2.12
N ARG A 132 7.30 -6.72 1.94
CA ARG A 132 8.18 -5.59 2.23
C ARG A 132 7.84 -4.39 1.36
N ASP A 133 7.65 -4.62 0.06
CA ASP A 133 7.31 -3.56 -0.89
C ASP A 133 5.95 -2.93 -0.55
N ILE A 134 4.94 -3.73 -0.22
CA ILE A 134 3.63 -3.23 0.22
C ILE A 134 3.79 -2.42 1.51
N LYS A 135 4.55 -2.92 2.49
CA LYS A 135 4.74 -2.24 3.77
C LYS A 135 5.47 -0.90 3.60
N GLU A 136 6.46 -0.85 2.72
CA GLU A 136 7.18 0.38 2.38
C GLU A 136 6.25 1.40 1.69
N GLN A 137 5.43 0.94 0.73
CA GLN A 137 4.43 1.78 0.07
C GLN A 137 3.39 2.33 1.04
N VAL A 138 2.87 1.50 1.94
CA VAL A 138 1.94 1.92 3.00
C VAL A 138 2.59 2.94 3.92
N GLY A 139 3.80 2.67 4.41
CA GLY A 139 4.52 3.60 5.29
C GLY A 139 4.82 4.95 4.62
N LYS A 140 5.10 4.96 3.31
CA LYS A 140 5.23 6.21 2.54
C LYS A 140 3.89 6.95 2.45
N LEU A 141 2.81 6.22 2.12
CA LEU A 141 1.47 6.78 2.00
C LEU A 141 0.99 7.40 3.31
N GLU A 142 1.23 6.76 4.45
CA GLU A 142 0.89 7.26 5.79
C GLU A 142 1.56 8.60 6.09
N LYS A 143 2.87 8.72 5.80
CA LYS A 143 3.62 9.97 5.98
C LYS A 143 3.09 11.10 5.09
N GLN A 144 2.82 10.79 3.82
CA GLN A 144 2.26 11.75 2.88
C GLN A 144 0.86 12.22 3.31
N LEU A 145 0.04 11.30 3.81
CA LEU A 145 -1.29 11.60 4.33
C LEU A 145 -1.22 12.49 5.57
N TYR A 146 -0.28 12.21 6.48
CA TYR A 146 -0.02 13.06 7.64
C TYR A 146 0.40 14.48 7.24
N LEU A 147 1.32 14.61 6.28
CA LEU A 147 1.74 15.92 5.74
C LEU A 147 0.56 16.67 5.12
N GLN A 148 -0.27 15.96 4.34
CA GLN A 148 -1.47 16.53 3.72
C GLN A 148 -2.50 16.98 4.76
N SER A 149 -2.70 16.21 5.83
CA SER A 149 -3.59 16.59 6.93
C SER A 149 -3.10 17.88 7.60
N LYS A 150 -1.81 17.96 7.93
CA LYS A 150 -1.22 19.16 8.53
C LYS A 150 -1.31 20.37 7.59
N SER A 151 -1.16 20.16 6.28
CA SER A 151 -1.37 21.18 5.26
C SER A 151 -2.79 21.76 5.34
N LEU A 152 -3.80 20.90 5.40
CA LEU A 152 -5.19 21.34 5.51
C LEU A 152 -5.46 22.15 6.79
N ASP A 153 -4.90 21.73 7.93
CA ASP A 153 -5.00 22.49 9.18
C ASP A 153 -4.40 23.90 9.05
N THR A 154 -3.28 24.02 8.33
CA THR A 154 -2.67 25.35 8.09
C THR A 154 -3.52 26.21 7.17
N LEU A 155 -4.15 25.62 6.15
CA LEU A 155 -5.06 26.32 5.25
C LEU A 155 -6.32 26.79 5.97
N GLU A 156 -6.88 25.98 6.87
CA GLU A 156 -8.04 26.38 7.67
C GLU A 156 -7.73 27.63 8.51
N LYS A 157 -6.58 27.64 9.19
CA LYS A 157 -6.15 28.80 9.99
C LYS A 157 -5.98 30.05 9.13
N LEU A 158 -5.35 29.92 7.96
CA LEU A 158 -5.16 31.04 7.04
C LEU A 158 -6.49 31.53 6.46
N ALA A 159 -7.43 30.63 6.17
CA ALA A 159 -8.76 30.99 5.72
C ALA A 159 -9.49 31.84 6.76
N ARG A 160 -9.46 31.44 8.05
CA ARG A 160 -10.04 32.22 9.15
C ARG A 160 -9.38 33.60 9.29
N THR A 161 -8.05 33.67 9.26
CA THR A 161 -7.35 34.97 9.32
C THR A 161 -7.70 35.87 8.13
N ARG A 162 -7.86 35.31 6.93
CA ARG A 162 -8.30 36.05 5.74
C ARG A 162 -9.73 36.54 5.86
N GLU A 163 -10.62 35.72 6.43
CA GLU A 163 -12.01 36.10 6.71
C GLU A 163 -12.07 37.31 7.65
N ASP A 164 -11.35 37.27 8.77
CA ASP A 164 -11.27 38.39 9.74
C ASP A 164 -10.69 39.65 9.10
N MET A 165 -9.65 39.50 8.27
CA MET A 165 -9.04 40.60 7.53
C MET A 165 -10.06 41.24 6.59
N ILE A 166 -10.79 40.43 5.79
CA ILE A 166 -11.78 40.92 4.83
C ILE A 166 -12.94 41.61 5.56
N ALA A 167 -13.39 41.07 6.69
CA ALA A 167 -14.41 41.69 7.53
C ALA A 167 -13.95 43.04 8.11
N SER A 168 -12.64 43.22 8.31
CA SER A 168 -12.04 44.46 8.81
C SER A 168 -11.78 45.50 7.70
N ILE A 169 -11.92 45.15 6.42
CA ILE A 169 -11.78 46.11 5.32
C ILE A 169 -13.04 47.00 5.28
N PRO A 170 -12.93 48.32 5.46
CA PRO A 170 -14.08 49.20 5.38
C PRO A 170 -14.67 49.17 3.96
N SER A 171 -15.91 48.70 3.85
CA SER A 171 -16.65 48.68 2.58
C SER A 171 -17.34 50.02 2.27
N VAL A 172 -17.34 50.95 3.23
CA VAL A 172 -17.88 52.29 3.09
C VAL A 172 -16.77 53.24 2.62
N LYS A 173 -17.04 54.00 1.55
CA LYS A 173 -16.13 55.04 1.08
C LYS A 173 -15.91 56.07 2.21
N PRO A 174 -14.65 56.45 2.52
CA PRO A 174 -14.35 57.33 3.65
C PRO A 174 -14.90 58.76 3.47
N VAL A 175 -15.30 59.13 2.25
CA VAL A 175 -15.85 60.45 1.93
C VAL A 175 -17.10 60.29 1.06
N ARG A 176 -18.10 61.15 1.29
CA ARG A 176 -19.33 61.19 0.49
C ARG A 176 -19.08 61.97 -0.80
N ILE A 177 -19.15 61.28 -1.94
CA ILE A 177 -18.88 61.88 -3.26
C ILE A 177 -19.88 63.00 -3.58
N ASP A 178 -21.16 62.83 -3.23
CA ASP A 178 -22.22 63.80 -3.53
C ASP A 178 -22.06 65.16 -2.82
N LYS A 179 -21.17 65.25 -1.83
CA LYS A 179 -20.94 66.45 -1.03
C LYS A 179 -19.58 67.12 -1.27
N LEU A 180 -18.79 66.63 -2.22
CA LEU A 180 -17.51 67.25 -2.55
C LEU A 180 -17.73 68.50 -3.41
N GLU A 181 -17.08 69.62 -3.07
CA GLU A 181 -17.13 70.84 -3.89
C GLU A 181 -16.50 70.66 -5.28
N ARG A 182 -15.54 69.73 -5.42
CA ARG A 182 -14.89 69.38 -6.69
C ARG A 182 -14.90 67.88 -6.93
N ASN A 183 -14.99 67.50 -8.20
CA ASN A 183 -14.97 66.09 -8.60
C ASN A 183 -13.67 65.40 -8.17
N VAL A 184 -13.78 64.13 -7.78
CA VAL A 184 -12.67 63.28 -7.31
C VAL A 184 -11.50 63.18 -8.29
N GLU A 185 -11.75 63.35 -9.58
CA GLU A 185 -10.75 63.34 -10.66
C GLU A 185 -9.84 64.58 -10.65
N GLN A 186 -10.25 65.66 -9.96
CA GLN A 186 -9.52 66.93 -9.89
C GLN A 186 -8.69 67.07 -8.61
N LEU A 187 -8.64 66.03 -7.78
CA LEU A 187 -7.85 66.02 -6.55
C LEU A 187 -6.36 65.88 -6.84
N SER A 188 -5.55 66.50 -6.00
CA SER A 188 -4.10 66.36 -6.12
C SER A 188 -3.68 64.98 -5.60
N GLY A 189 -3.27 64.10 -6.52
CA GLY A 189 -3.00 62.70 -6.25
C GLY A 189 -1.78 62.43 -5.35
N PHE A 190 -1.68 61.16 -4.93
CA PHE A 190 -0.52 60.60 -4.23
C PHE A 190 0.70 60.55 -5.15
N GLY A 191 1.87 60.95 -4.64
CA GLY A 191 3.12 60.90 -5.41
C GLY A 191 3.98 62.17 -5.30
N ILE A 192 5.04 62.22 -6.11
CA ILE A 192 5.91 63.40 -6.20
C ILE A 192 5.20 64.47 -7.01
N ARG A 193 4.96 65.63 -6.39
CA ARG A 193 4.35 66.79 -7.03
C ARG A 193 4.94 68.09 -6.48
N LEU A 194 4.72 69.18 -7.21
CA LEU A 194 5.13 70.51 -6.77
C LEU A 194 4.33 70.91 -5.53
N HIS A 195 5.01 71.06 -4.40
CA HIS A 195 4.37 71.46 -3.15
C HIS A 195 3.87 72.91 -3.25
N PRO A 196 2.58 73.19 -2.95
CA PRO A 196 1.96 74.50 -3.22
C PRO A 196 2.59 75.65 -2.44
N LEU A 197 3.03 75.41 -1.20
CA LEU A 197 3.69 76.41 -0.34
C LEU A 197 5.19 76.57 -0.67
N HIS A 198 5.95 75.48 -0.63
CA HIS A 198 7.40 75.49 -0.78
C HIS A 198 7.90 75.52 -2.23
N LYS A 199 7.02 75.34 -3.22
CA LYS A 199 7.37 75.32 -4.67
C LYS A 199 8.54 74.39 -5.02
N ILE A 200 8.68 73.28 -4.29
CA ILE A 200 9.64 72.21 -4.55
C ILE A 200 8.90 70.91 -4.85
N ASN A 201 9.50 70.02 -5.64
CA ASN A 201 8.96 68.67 -5.83
C ASN A 201 9.12 67.87 -4.53
N LYS A 202 8.00 67.50 -3.90
CA LYS A 202 7.95 66.74 -2.65
C LYS A 202 7.01 65.55 -2.82
N MET A 203 7.32 64.45 -2.13
CA MET A 203 6.42 63.29 -2.05
C MET A 203 5.22 63.62 -1.15
N HIS A 204 4.00 63.55 -1.69
CA HIS A 204 2.76 63.64 -0.94
C HIS A 204 2.20 62.23 -0.70
N GLN A 205 2.08 61.86 0.58
CA GLN A 205 1.69 60.51 1.02
C GLN A 205 0.17 60.30 1.16
N GLY A 206 -0.62 61.33 0.86
CA GLY A 206 -2.08 61.30 0.96
C GLY A 206 -2.74 61.97 -0.23
N ILE A 207 -4.04 61.69 -0.38
CA ILE A 207 -4.93 62.35 -1.33
C ILE A 207 -5.77 63.32 -0.51
N ASP A 208 -5.62 64.61 -0.79
CA ASP A 208 -6.36 65.66 -0.10
C ASP A 208 -7.71 65.83 -0.80
N PHE A 209 -8.82 65.72 -0.06
CA PHE A 209 -10.17 65.97 -0.58
C PHE A 209 -10.55 67.44 -0.37
N THR A 210 -11.27 68.05 -1.32
CA THR A 210 -11.89 69.37 -1.11
C THR A 210 -13.04 69.22 -0.12
N ALA A 211 -13.00 69.96 1.00
CA ALA A 211 -14.05 69.99 2.01
C ALA A 211 -15.22 70.88 1.57
#